data_AF-A0A3B0FZR0-F1
#
_entry.id   AF-A0A3B0FZR0-F1
#
_cell.length_a   1.000
_cell.length_b   1.000
_cell.length_c   1.000
_cell.angle_alpha   90.00
_cell.angle_beta   90.00
_cell.angle_gamma   90.00
#
_symmetry.space_group_name_H-M   'P 1'
#
loop_
_entity.id
_entity.type
_entity.pdbx_description
1 polymer ?
#
loop_
_entity_poly.entity_id
_entity_poly.type
_entity_poly.pdbx_seq_one_letter_code
_entity_poly.pdbx_strand_id
1 'polypeptide(L)'
;MNRKNLAARMGALGLGLVLFTACSGAPALDPGTAAELQQRVSATKQLTAQQDFAAALAELDRLGQDVAAAAGKGLMSPERRASAEAAISKIRAELEAARAAPSPEPTADEDRQEQDEDARKDAEKKLEEAQKEAEKEAEKAKEKGKGNG
;
A
#
# COMPACT_ATOMS: atom_id res chain seq x y z
N MET A 1 -52.34 8.51 20.52
CA MET A 1 -52.67 8.82 19.12
C MET A 1 -51.44 9.42 18.45
N ASN A 2 -51.04 8.79 17.35
CA ASN A 2 -49.71 8.87 16.74
C ASN A 2 -49.51 10.17 15.96
N ARG A 3 -48.38 10.86 16.18
CA ARG A 3 -47.85 11.83 15.21
C ARG A 3 -46.67 11.19 14.52
N LYS A 4 -46.87 11.02 13.23
CA LYS A 4 -46.16 10.10 12.35
C LYS A 4 -44.76 10.64 12.07
N ASN A 5 -43.86 9.68 12.05
CA ASN A 5 -42.41 9.81 11.93
C ASN A 5 -41.98 10.67 10.75
N LEU A 6 -40.96 11.48 11.03
CA LEU A 6 -40.11 12.17 10.08
C LEU A 6 -39.75 11.24 8.91
N ALA A 7 -39.98 11.75 7.71
CA ALA A 7 -39.50 11.18 6.48
C ALA A 7 -37.96 11.23 6.42
N ALA A 8 -37.42 10.19 5.76
CA ALA A 8 -36.13 10.16 5.11
C ALA A 8 -34.90 10.32 6.00
N ARG A 9 -34.37 9.20 6.51
CA ARG A 9 -32.93 8.90 6.48
C ARG A 9 -32.67 7.40 6.44
N MET A 10 -31.57 7.06 5.77
CA MET A 10 -30.92 5.75 5.67
C MET A 10 -31.49 4.80 4.63
N GLY A 11 -31.06 5.05 3.39
CA GLY A 11 -30.93 4.00 2.39
C GLY A 11 -30.14 2.83 2.97
N ALA A 12 -30.72 1.66 2.83
CA ALA A 12 -30.13 0.38 3.17
C ALA A 12 -28.91 0.14 2.27
N LEU A 13 -27.74 0.58 2.73
CA LEU A 13 -26.48 -0.08 2.41
C LEU A 13 -26.48 -1.40 3.21
N GLY A 14 -27.17 -2.39 2.65
CA GLY A 14 -27.02 -3.78 3.05
C GLY A 14 -25.61 -4.24 2.71
N LEU A 15 -24.64 -3.86 3.56
CA LEU A 15 -23.39 -4.59 3.68
C LEU A 15 -23.78 -5.95 4.26
N GLY A 16 -24.05 -6.91 3.38
CA GLY A 16 -24.15 -8.31 3.74
C GLY A 16 -22.83 -8.69 4.40
N LEU A 17 -22.83 -8.74 5.72
CA LEU A 17 -21.80 -9.37 6.52
C LEU A 17 -21.92 -10.88 6.21
N VAL A 18 -21.35 -11.32 5.09
CA VAL A 18 -21.15 -12.74 4.83
C VAL A 18 -20.07 -13.17 5.81
N LEU A 19 -20.53 -13.61 6.97
CA LEU A 19 -19.77 -14.38 7.94
C LEU A 19 -19.32 -15.66 7.22
N PHE A 20 -18.17 -15.59 6.52
CA PHE A 20 -17.45 -16.78 6.12
C PHE A 20 -16.96 -17.44 7.41
N THR A 21 -17.76 -18.38 7.90
CA THR A 21 -17.33 -19.41 8.83
C THR A 21 -16.20 -20.18 8.16
N ALA A 22 -14.96 -19.73 8.38
CA ALA A 22 -13.77 -20.52 8.13
C ALA A 22 -13.76 -21.66 9.18
N CYS A 23 -14.64 -22.63 8.95
CA CYS A 23 -14.67 -23.88 9.67
C CYS A 23 -13.35 -24.59 9.40
N SER A 24 -12.68 -25.04 10.46
CA SER A 24 -11.41 -25.75 10.45
C SER A 24 -11.56 -27.11 9.74
N GLY A 25 -11.59 -27.08 8.41
CA GLY A 25 -11.42 -28.24 7.54
C GLY A 25 -9.99 -28.28 7.01
N ALA A 26 -9.56 -29.46 6.58
CA ALA A 26 -8.27 -29.69 5.92
C ALA A 26 -7.95 -28.58 4.89
N PRO A 27 -6.66 -28.26 4.66
CA PRO A 27 -6.29 -27.16 3.78
C PRO A 27 -6.91 -27.38 2.38
N ALA A 28 -7.76 -26.44 1.97
CA ALA A 28 -8.44 -26.45 0.66
C ALA A 28 -7.47 -26.24 -0.53
N LEU A 29 -6.19 -26.04 -0.23
CA LEU A 29 -5.10 -25.79 -1.15
C LEU A 29 -3.80 -26.35 -0.56
N ASP A 30 -3.06 -27.10 -1.36
CA ASP A 30 -1.73 -27.59 -1.00
C ASP A 30 -0.76 -26.42 -0.66
N PRO A 31 0.08 -26.52 0.39
CA PRO A 31 0.95 -25.42 0.81
C PRO A 31 1.99 -25.00 -0.23
N GLY A 32 2.57 -25.95 -0.99
CA GLY A 32 3.54 -25.62 -2.05
C GLY A 32 2.86 -24.86 -3.19
N THR A 33 1.70 -25.36 -3.61
CA THR A 33 0.84 -24.69 -4.59
C THR A 33 0.41 -23.30 -4.11
N ALA A 34 0.10 -23.14 -2.83
CA ALA A 34 -0.28 -21.84 -2.26
C ALA A 34 0.85 -20.81 -2.40
N ALA A 35 2.09 -21.19 -2.12
CA ALA A 35 3.25 -20.31 -2.25
C ALA A 35 3.48 -19.88 -3.72
N GLU A 36 3.38 -20.81 -4.67
CA GLU A 36 3.52 -20.52 -6.10
C GLU A 36 2.45 -19.54 -6.60
N LEU A 37 1.18 -19.77 -6.23
CA LEU A 37 0.08 -18.89 -6.61
C LEU A 37 0.23 -17.49 -5.97
N GLN A 38 0.68 -17.42 -4.71
CA GLN A 38 0.96 -16.14 -4.04
C GLN A 38 2.08 -15.37 -4.73
N GLN A 39 3.14 -16.05 -5.16
CA GLN A 39 4.25 -15.43 -5.89
C GLN A 39 3.76 -14.81 -7.20
N ARG A 40 2.91 -15.50 -7.97
CA ARG A 40 2.34 -14.93 -9.21
C ARG A 40 1.42 -13.75 -8.97
N VAL A 41 0.59 -13.81 -7.93
CA VAL A 41 -0.24 -12.67 -7.54
C VAL A 41 0.64 -11.46 -7.18
N SER A 42 1.75 -11.68 -6.48
CA SER A 42 2.72 -10.63 -6.16
C SER A 42 3.38 -10.05 -7.42
N ALA A 43 3.81 -10.90 -8.35
CA ALA A 43 4.36 -10.47 -9.64
C ALA A 43 3.35 -9.64 -10.45
N THR A 44 2.10 -10.08 -10.54
CA THR A 44 1.02 -9.34 -11.21
C THR A 44 0.85 -7.96 -10.59
N LYS A 45 0.79 -7.86 -9.25
CA LYS A 45 0.68 -6.58 -8.54
C LYS A 45 1.85 -5.65 -8.84
N GLN A 46 3.08 -6.16 -8.87
CA GLN A 46 4.27 -5.37 -9.17
C GLN A 46 4.24 -4.85 -10.61
N LEU A 47 3.80 -5.66 -11.57
CA LEU A 47 3.63 -5.23 -12.97
C LEU A 47 2.55 -4.15 -13.09
N THR A 48 1.41 -4.31 -12.41
CA THR A 48 0.35 -3.30 -12.35
C THR A 48 0.84 -1.98 -11.73
N ALA A 49 1.63 -2.04 -10.65
CA ALA A 49 2.20 -0.85 -10.01
C ALA A 49 3.17 -0.10 -10.93
N GLN A 50 3.86 -0.82 -11.81
CA GLN A 50 4.73 -0.24 -12.85
C GLN A 50 3.95 0.18 -14.11
N GLN A 51 2.61 0.08 -14.09
CA GLN A 51 1.72 0.31 -15.23
C GLN A 51 2.02 -0.57 -16.46
N ASP A 52 2.75 -1.67 -16.27
CA ASP A 52 2.97 -2.69 -17.31
C ASP A 52 1.78 -3.63 -17.37
N PHE A 53 0.64 -3.10 -17.83
CA PHE A 53 -0.61 -3.85 -17.88
C PHE A 53 -0.56 -5.03 -18.85
N ALA A 54 0.25 -4.95 -19.91
CA ALA A 54 0.41 -6.04 -20.86
C ALA A 54 1.11 -7.24 -20.22
N ALA A 55 2.21 -7.01 -19.49
CA ALA A 55 2.87 -8.07 -18.74
C ALA A 55 2.01 -8.55 -17.57
N ALA A 56 1.30 -7.66 -16.88
CA ALA A 56 0.38 -8.04 -15.79
C ALA A 56 -0.74 -8.99 -16.29
N LEU A 57 -1.33 -8.71 -17.45
CA LEU A 57 -2.31 -9.60 -18.08
C LEU A 57 -1.72 -10.97 -18.43
N ALA A 58 -0.52 -11.02 -19.00
CA ALA A 58 0.17 -12.27 -19.30
C ALA A 58 0.48 -13.09 -18.04
N GLU A 59 0.86 -12.44 -16.94
CA GLU A 59 1.10 -13.12 -15.66
C GLU A 59 -0.20 -13.62 -15.02
N LEU A 60 -1.30 -12.87 -15.19
CA LEU A 60 -2.62 -13.29 -14.76
C LEU A 60 -3.14 -14.50 -15.57
N ASP A 61 -2.82 -14.59 -16.86
CA ASP A 61 -3.12 -15.76 -17.69
C ASP A 61 -2.37 -17.01 -17.18
N ARG A 62 -1.09 -16.86 -16.84
CA ARG A 62 -0.30 -17.93 -16.21
C ARG A 62 -0.87 -18.35 -14.87
N LEU A 63 -1.30 -17.39 -14.03
CA LEU A 63 -1.98 -17.68 -12.78
C LEU A 63 -3.24 -18.53 -13.01
N GLY A 64 -4.03 -18.23 -14.04
CA GLY A 64 -5.19 -19.04 -14.45
C GLY A 64 -4.82 -20.47 -14.85
N GLN A 65 -3.73 -20.63 -15.61
CA GLN A 65 -3.20 -21.95 -15.98
C GLN A 65 -2.76 -22.76 -14.77
N ASP A 66 -2.08 -22.13 -13.81
CA ASP A 66 -1.61 -22.79 -12.59
C ASP A 66 -2.78 -23.20 -11.67
N VAL A 67 -3.83 -22.37 -11.57
CA VAL A 67 -5.07 -22.74 -10.87
C VAL A 67 -5.73 -23.95 -11.53
N ALA A 68 -5.83 -23.97 -12.86
CA ALA A 68 -6.40 -25.10 -13.58
C ALA A 68 -5.57 -26.37 -13.41
N ALA A 69 -4.24 -26.25 -13.46
CA ALA A 69 -3.31 -27.37 -13.25
C ALA A 69 -3.37 -27.91 -11.81
N ALA A 70 -3.40 -27.04 -10.80
CA ALA A 70 -3.55 -27.41 -9.41
C ALA A 70 -4.85 -28.17 -9.15
N ALA A 71 -5.96 -27.68 -9.71
CA ALA A 71 -7.25 -28.36 -9.64
C ALA A 71 -7.22 -29.73 -10.35
N GLY A 72 -6.61 -29.81 -11.55
CA GLY A 72 -6.45 -31.06 -12.29
C GLY A 72 -5.62 -32.12 -11.56
N LYS A 73 -4.69 -31.69 -10.70
CA LYS A 73 -3.88 -32.55 -9.83
C LYS A 73 -4.54 -32.86 -8.47
N GLY A 74 -5.72 -32.32 -8.19
CA GLY A 74 -6.39 -32.48 -6.89
C GLY A 74 -5.74 -31.70 -5.75
N LEU A 75 -4.86 -30.73 -6.04
CA LEU A 75 -4.16 -29.89 -5.06
C LEU A 75 -5.00 -28.70 -4.59
N MET A 76 -6.19 -28.53 -5.16
CA MET A 76 -7.12 -27.44 -4.87
C MET A 76 -8.56 -27.97 -4.91
N SER A 77 -9.38 -27.57 -3.94
CA SER A 77 -10.81 -27.95 -3.96
C SER A 77 -11.58 -27.28 -5.10
N PRO A 78 -12.69 -27.88 -5.60
CA PRO A 78 -13.52 -27.27 -6.64
C PRO A 78 -14.05 -25.89 -6.27
N GLU A 79 -14.45 -25.68 -5.01
CA GLU A 79 -14.96 -24.40 -4.51
C GLU A 79 -13.85 -23.34 -4.51
N ARG A 80 -12.64 -23.73 -4.09
CA ARG A 80 -11.47 -22.83 -4.10
C ARG A 80 -11.07 -22.46 -5.52
N ARG A 81 -11.12 -23.42 -6.45
CA ARG A 81 -10.91 -23.19 -7.88
C ARG A 81 -11.91 -22.19 -8.44
N ALA A 82 -13.21 -22.40 -8.23
CA ALA A 82 -14.25 -21.50 -8.73
C ALA A 82 -14.07 -20.08 -8.19
N SER A 83 -13.74 -19.94 -6.91
CA SER A 83 -13.43 -18.65 -6.29
C SER A 83 -12.20 -17.99 -6.92
N ALA A 84 -11.13 -18.75 -7.20
CA ALA A 84 -9.93 -18.24 -7.84
C ALA A 84 -10.19 -17.80 -9.30
N GLU A 85 -10.90 -18.60 -10.08
CA GLU A 85 -11.27 -18.28 -11.48
C GLU A 85 -12.13 -17.01 -11.54
N ALA A 86 -13.10 -16.85 -10.63
CA ALA A 86 -13.92 -15.64 -10.55
C ALA A 86 -13.07 -14.39 -10.22
N ALA A 87 -12.12 -14.51 -9.27
CA ALA A 87 -11.23 -13.41 -8.92
C ALA A 87 -10.30 -13.03 -10.10
N ILE A 88 -9.73 -14.02 -10.79
CA ILE A 88 -8.89 -13.82 -11.97
C ILE A 88 -9.65 -13.09 -13.07
N SER A 89 -10.89 -13.53 -13.37
CA SER A 89 -11.74 -12.88 -14.37
C SER A 89 -12.02 -11.42 -14.03
N LYS A 90 -12.33 -11.12 -12.77
CA LYS A 90 -12.55 -9.76 -12.30
C LYS A 90 -11.30 -8.89 -12.46
N ILE A 91 -10.13 -9.37 -12.04
CA ILE A 91 -8.87 -8.63 -12.15
C ILE A 91 -8.52 -8.39 -13.62
N ARG A 92 -8.76 -9.36 -14.51
CA ARG A 92 -8.52 -9.18 -15.96
C ARG A 92 -9.33 -8.00 -16.49
N ALA A 93 -10.62 -7.96 -16.18
CA ALA A 93 -11.50 -6.86 -16.59
C ALA A 93 -11.03 -5.50 -16.03
N GLU A 94 -10.59 -5.46 -14.77
CA GLU A 94 -10.04 -4.25 -14.15
C GLU A 94 -8.74 -3.79 -14.82
N LEU A 95 -7.83 -4.70 -15.16
CA LEU A 95 -6.57 -4.39 -15.85
C LEU A 95 -6.81 -3.93 -17.30
N GLU A 96 -7.74 -4.55 -18.01
CA GLU A 96 -8.13 -4.11 -19.35
C GLU A 96 -8.75 -2.71 -19.33
N ALA A 97 -9.61 -2.42 -18.35
CA ALA A 97 -10.16 -1.09 -18.15
C ALA A 97 -9.06 -0.07 -17.79
N ALA A 98 -8.14 -0.42 -16.90
CA ALA A 98 -7.01 0.45 -16.51
C ALA A 98 -6.08 0.74 -17.70
N ARG A 99 -5.83 -0.25 -18.56
CA ARG A 99 -5.04 -0.07 -19.79
C ARG A 99 -5.70 0.87 -20.80
N ALA A 100 -7.04 0.90 -20.83
CA ALA A 100 -7.81 1.78 -21.70
C ALA A 100 -8.02 3.18 -21.12
N ALA A 101 -7.81 3.36 -19.81
CA ALA A 101 -7.95 4.64 -19.15
C ALA A 101 -6.77 5.58 -19.51
N PRO A 102 -7.02 6.88 -19.69
CA PRO A 102 -5.92 7.85 -19.80
C PRO A 102 -5.12 7.86 -18.50
N SER A 103 -3.79 7.95 -18.61
CA SER A 103 -2.89 8.06 -17.44
C SER A 103 -3.34 9.22 -16.56
N PRO A 104 -3.53 9.04 -15.24
CA PRO A 104 -3.70 10.16 -14.34
C PRO A 104 -2.43 11.03 -14.44
N GLU A 105 -2.62 12.34 -14.61
CA GLU A 105 -1.53 13.31 -14.46
C GLU A 105 -0.98 13.21 -13.02
N PRO A 106 0.35 13.23 -12.83
CA PRO A 106 0.90 13.21 -11.49
C PRO A 106 0.51 14.51 -10.77
N THR A 107 -0.39 14.41 -9.79
CA THR A 107 -0.54 15.45 -8.76
C THR A 107 0.75 15.46 -7.95
N ALA A 108 1.61 16.43 -8.20
CA ALA A 108 2.86 16.61 -7.48
C ALA A 108 2.58 16.77 -5.98
N ASP A 109 3.26 15.97 -5.17
CA ASP A 109 3.20 15.91 -3.71
C ASP A 109 3.35 17.29 -3.05
N GLU A 110 2.30 17.79 -2.42
CA GLU A 110 2.36 18.93 -1.48
C GLU A 110 3.12 18.55 -0.18
N ASP A 111 3.30 17.25 0.10
CA ASP A 111 3.99 16.72 1.30
C ASP A 111 5.50 16.94 1.33
N ARG A 112 6.14 17.32 0.22
CA ARG A 112 7.61 17.54 0.17
C ARG A 112 8.05 18.94 0.63
N GLN A 113 7.15 19.93 0.67
CA GLN A 113 7.52 21.29 1.10
C GLN A 113 7.55 21.45 2.62
N GLU A 114 6.69 20.74 3.36
CA GLU A 114 6.63 20.90 4.83
C GLU A 114 7.85 20.27 5.54
N GLN A 115 8.39 19.16 5.04
CA GLN A 115 9.57 18.52 5.66
C GLN A 115 10.88 19.31 5.48
N ASP A 116 11.03 20.05 4.38
CA ASP A 116 12.23 20.85 4.11
C ASP A 116 12.29 22.13 4.96
N GLU A 117 11.13 22.71 5.33
CA GLU A 117 11.10 23.90 6.20
C GLU A 117 11.46 23.59 7.66
N ASP A 118 10.98 22.47 8.21
CA ASP A 118 11.26 22.10 9.60
C ASP A 118 12.73 21.70 9.80
N ALA A 119 13.31 20.97 8.85
CA ALA A 119 14.74 20.63 8.89
C ALA A 119 15.64 21.87 8.83
N ARG A 120 15.22 22.94 8.15
CA ARG A 120 15.99 24.18 8.00
C ARG A 120 15.98 25.03 9.27
N LYS A 121 14.84 25.10 9.97
CA LYS A 121 14.73 25.83 11.26
C LYS A 121 15.58 25.21 12.36
N ASP A 122 15.64 23.88 12.43
CA ASP A 122 16.45 23.18 13.42
C ASP A 122 17.97 23.34 13.18
N ALA A 123 18.39 23.42 11.92
CA ALA A 123 19.78 23.67 11.57
C ALA A 123 20.22 25.10 11.91
N GLU A 124 19.36 26.10 11.67
CA GLU A 124 19.65 27.51 11.95
C GLU A 124 19.80 27.78 13.46
N LYS A 125 18.93 27.21 14.28
CA LYS A 125 19.00 27.36 15.74
C LYS A 125 20.30 26.79 16.35
N LYS A 126 20.76 25.63 15.86
CA LYS A 126 22.01 25.02 16.33
C LYS A 126 23.25 25.85 15.95
N LEU A 127 23.22 26.51 14.80
CA LEU A 127 24.29 27.41 14.36
C LEU A 127 24.37 28.68 15.22
N GLU A 128 23.22 29.25 15.60
CA GLU A 128 23.19 30.44 16.47
C GLU A 128 23.69 30.13 17.90
N GLU A 129 23.31 28.98 18.45
CA GLU A 129 23.79 28.54 19.78
C GLU A 129 25.31 28.30 19.78
N ALA A 130 25.85 27.63 18.75
CA ALA A 130 27.28 27.38 18.64
C ALA A 130 28.10 28.68 18.50
N GLN A 131 27.59 29.68 17.76
CA GLN A 131 28.26 30.98 17.64
C GLN A 131 28.29 31.75 18.96
N LYS A 132 27.19 31.74 19.72
CA LYS A 132 27.12 32.39 21.04
C LYS A 132 28.06 31.74 22.06
N GLU A 133 28.26 30.43 22.01
CA GLU A 133 29.24 29.77 22.87
C GLU A 133 30.68 30.12 22.48
N ALA A 134 31.01 30.08 21.18
CA ALA A 134 32.35 30.44 20.69
C ALA A 134 32.74 31.89 21.04
N GLU A 135 31.80 32.82 20.95
CA GLU A 135 32.03 34.23 21.31
C GLU A 135 32.32 34.40 22.81
N LYS A 136 31.56 33.73 23.67
CA LYS A 136 31.80 33.74 25.13
C LYS A 136 33.14 33.12 25.52
N GLU A 137 33.59 32.08 24.82
CA GLU A 137 34.91 31.49 25.07
C GLU A 137 36.04 32.41 24.61
N ALA A 138 35.89 33.08 23.47
CA ALA A 138 36.87 34.03 22.96
C ALA A 138 37.01 35.27 23.88
N GLU A 139 35.93 35.74 24.49
CA GLU A 139 35.96 36.85 25.46
C GLU A 139 36.72 36.45 26.74
N LYS A 140 36.42 35.27 27.31
CA LYS A 140 37.12 34.75 28.49
C LYS A 140 38.61 34.53 28.27
N ALA A 141 39.01 34.13 27.06
CA ALA A 141 40.43 33.95 26.70
C ALA A 141 41.19 35.28 26.64
N LYS A 142 40.55 36.36 26.20
CA LYS A 142 41.15 37.71 26.16
C LYS A 142 41.32 38.33 27.56
N GLU A 143 40.43 38.01 28.49
CA GLU A 143 40.50 38.51 29.88
C GLU A 143 41.66 37.89 30.67
N LYS A 144 41.95 36.59 30.49
CA LYS A 144 43.07 35.90 31.17
C LYS A 144 44.46 36.25 30.63
N GLY A 145 44.56 36.87 29.46
CA GLY A 145 45.84 37.21 28.82
C GLY A 145 46.46 38.55 29.24
N LYS A 146 45.78 39.36 30.07
CA LYS A 146 46.20 40.73 30.40
C LYS A 146 46.89 40.91 31.77
N GLY A 147 47.16 39.82 32.48
CA GLY A 147 47.76 39.83 33.82
C GLY A 147 49.08 39.06 33.88
N ASN A 148 50.11 39.50 33.17
CA ASN A 148 51.50 39.33 33.61
C ASN A 148 52.39 40.32 32.85
N GLY A 149 52.77 41.40 33.53
CA GLY A 149 53.65 42.47 33.07
C GLY A 149 53.85 43.46 34.21
#